data_AF-A0A926NYD1-F1
#
_entry.id   AF-A0A926NYD1-F1
#
_cell.length_a   1.000
_cell.length_b   1.000
_cell.length_c   1.000
_cell.angle_alpha   90.00
_cell.angle_beta   90.00
_cell.angle_gamma   90.00
#
_symmetry.space_group_name_H-M   'P 1'
#
loop_
_entity.id
_entity.type
_entity.pdbx_description
1 polymer ?
#
loop_
_entity_poly.entity_id
_entity_poly.type
_entity_poly.pdbx_seq_one_letter_code
_entity_poly.pdbx_strand_id
1 'polypeptide(L)'
;MAHLKLAKLPDRTPIRITITIDAGLNQALNDYQRLYAATYGASEKVADLIPFMLEAFLDSDRAFSKARKEGVPEVEPDRPARRGRASRASGSETKAEDGNEPSSSLFASPASPTQED
;
A
#
# COMPACT_ATOMS: atom_id res chain seq x y z
N MET A 1 -18.55 -30.73 -38.87
CA MET A 1 -17.67 -29.69 -38.28
C MET A 1 -16.95 -30.31 -37.09
N ALA A 2 -15.62 -30.37 -37.10
CA ALA A 2 -14.84 -31.12 -36.12
C ALA A 2 -14.79 -30.37 -34.77
N HIS A 3 -15.47 -30.91 -33.76
CA HIS A 3 -15.43 -30.40 -32.39
C HIS A 3 -14.17 -30.96 -31.71
N LEU A 4 -13.11 -30.15 -31.62
CA LEU A 4 -11.92 -30.51 -30.86
C LEU A 4 -12.29 -30.63 -29.37
N LYS A 5 -12.02 -31.80 -28.77
CA LYS A 5 -12.20 -32.06 -27.33
C LYS A 5 -11.20 -31.32 -26.46
N LEU A 6 -10.17 -30.74 -27.06
CA LEU A 6 -9.19 -29.92 -26.38
C LEU A 6 -9.61 -28.46 -26.50
N ALA A 7 -10.08 -27.88 -25.40
CA ALA A 7 -10.26 -26.43 -25.31
C ALA A 7 -8.92 -25.72 -25.58
N LYS A 8 -8.99 -24.48 -26.09
CA LYS A 8 -7.81 -23.65 -26.36
C LYS A 8 -6.88 -23.70 -25.15
N LEU A 9 -5.64 -24.14 -25.37
CA LEU A 9 -4.64 -24.20 -24.31
C LEU A 9 -4.53 -22.81 -23.65
N PRO A 10 -4.42 -22.75 -22.31
CA PRO A 10 -4.25 -21.48 -21.63
C PRO A 10 -3.06 -20.75 -22.22
N ASP A 11 -3.12 -19.42 -22.25
CA ASP A 11 -2.03 -18.60 -22.75
C ASP A 11 -0.75 -18.93 -21.95
N ARG A 12 0.22 -19.55 -22.63
CA ARG A 12 1.50 -19.96 -22.04
C ARG A 12 2.59 -18.95 -22.38
N THR A 13 2.24 -17.76 -22.82
CA THR A 13 3.22 -16.75 -23.21
C THR A 13 4.06 -16.37 -21.97
N PRO A 14 5.37 -16.67 -21.96
CA PRO A 14 6.22 -16.29 -20.85
C PRO A 14 6.30 -14.76 -20.78
N ILE A 15 5.94 -14.18 -19.64
CA ILE A 15 6.01 -12.74 -19.42
C ILE A 15 7.36 -12.42 -18.78
N ARG A 16 8.18 -11.61 -19.46
CA ARG A 16 9.44 -11.10 -18.90
C ARG A 16 9.16 -9.91 -18.00
N ILE A 17 9.53 -10.03 -16.73
CA ILE A 17 9.45 -8.94 -15.75
C ILE A 17 10.87 -8.49 -15.42
N THR A 18 11.16 -7.21 -15.60
CA THR A 18 12.42 -6.59 -15.15
C THR A 18 12.18 -5.91 -13.81
N ILE A 19 12.93 -6.30 -12.79
CA ILE A 19 12.85 -5.71 -11.44
C ILE A 19 14.20 -5.13 -11.04
N THR A 20 14.18 -4.08 -10.21
CA THR A 20 15.36 -3.59 -9.50
C THR A 20 15.26 -4.06 -8.06
N ILE A 21 16.31 -4.69 -7.56
CA ILE A 21 16.42 -5.14 -6.18
C ILE A 21 17.56 -4.40 -5.50
N ASP A 22 17.46 -4.22 -4.18
CA ASP A 22 18.54 -3.66 -3.39
C ASP A 22 19.70 -4.67 -3.22
N ALA A 23 20.84 -4.15 -2.77
CA ALA A 23 22.05 -4.95 -2.58
C ALA A 23 21.86 -6.04 -1.50
N GLY A 24 21.08 -5.77 -0.46
CA GLY A 24 20.82 -6.72 0.64
C GLY A 24 20.01 -7.92 0.16
N LEU A 25 18.94 -7.68 -0.59
CA LEU A 25 18.14 -8.75 -1.20
C LEU A 25 18.97 -9.57 -2.20
N ASN A 26 19.79 -8.91 -3.03
CA ASN A 26 20.67 -9.63 -3.95
C ASN A 26 21.65 -10.55 -3.20
N GLN A 27 22.22 -10.10 -2.09
CA GLN A 27 23.13 -10.93 -1.28
C GLN A 27 22.39 -12.13 -0.69
N ALA A 28 21.22 -11.92 -0.09
CA ALA A 28 20.40 -12.99 0.48
C ALA A 28 20.00 -14.04 -0.57
N LEU A 29 19.68 -13.61 -1.80
CA LEU A 29 19.37 -14.53 -2.90
C LEU A 29 20.58 -15.39 -3.32
N ASN A 30 21.77 -14.81 -3.35
CA ASN A 30 23.01 -15.55 -3.63
C ASN A 30 23.34 -16.55 -2.52
N ASP A 31 23.13 -16.18 -1.25
CA ASP A 31 23.33 -17.09 -0.12
C ASP A 31 22.34 -18.26 -0.16
N TYR A 32 21.07 -17.98 -0.50
CA TYR A 32 20.08 -19.03 -0.71
C TYR A 32 20.47 -19.98 -1.84
N GLN A 33 20.96 -19.44 -2.97
CA GLN A 33 21.41 -20.25 -4.10
C GLN A 33 22.57 -21.18 -3.73
N ARG A 34 23.53 -20.71 -2.93
CA ARG A 34 24.61 -21.54 -2.39
C ARG A 34 24.08 -22.66 -1.49
N LEU A 35 23.11 -22.34 -0.63
CA LEU A 35 22.50 -23.33 0.27
C LEU A 35 21.69 -24.37 -0.50
N TYR A 36 20.96 -23.95 -1.54
CA TYR A 36 20.24 -24.84 -2.45
C TYR A 36 21.20 -25.81 -3.14
N ALA A 37 22.30 -25.30 -3.69
CA ALA A 37 23.33 -26.12 -4.31
C ALA A 37 23.98 -27.10 -3.32
N ALA A 38 24.24 -26.67 -2.07
CA ALA A 38 24.76 -27.54 -1.03
C ALA A 38 23.78 -28.64 -0.62
N THR A 39 22.47 -28.36 -0.63
CA THR A 39 21.43 -29.29 -0.20
C THR A 39 21.10 -30.33 -1.28
N TYR A 40 21.00 -29.89 -2.54
CA TYR A 40 20.52 -30.72 -3.65
C TYR A 40 21.60 -31.09 -4.67
N GLY A 41 22.82 -30.58 -4.53
CA GLY A 41 23.92 -30.80 -5.48
C GLY A 41 23.73 -30.11 -6.83
N ALA A 42 22.67 -29.31 -6.99
CA ALA A 42 22.33 -28.63 -8.24
C ALA A 42 22.60 -27.13 -8.14
N SER A 43 23.52 -26.64 -8.97
CA SER A 43 23.85 -25.22 -9.06
C SER A 43 22.92 -24.51 -10.05
N GLU A 44 21.68 -24.28 -9.63
CA GLU A 44 20.73 -23.44 -10.37
C GLU A 44 21.06 -21.95 -10.22
N LYS A 45 20.67 -21.13 -11.20
CA LYS A 45 20.85 -19.67 -11.10
C LYS A 45 19.75 -19.07 -10.24
N VAL A 46 20.07 -17.98 -9.55
CA VAL A 46 19.08 -17.19 -8.79
C VAL A 46 17.86 -16.84 -9.65
N ALA A 47 18.07 -16.46 -10.92
CA ALA A 47 16.98 -16.12 -11.85
C ALA A 47 16.00 -17.27 -12.10
N ASP A 48 16.47 -18.51 -12.05
CA ASP A 48 15.66 -19.71 -12.26
C ASP A 48 14.94 -20.13 -10.97
N LEU A 49 15.50 -19.78 -9.80
CA LEU A 49 14.88 -20.03 -8.49
C LEU A 49 13.79 -19.00 -8.14
N ILE A 50 13.93 -17.74 -8.55
CA ILE A 50 13.00 -16.65 -8.23
C ILE A 50 11.54 -17.01 -8.57
N PRO A 51 11.20 -17.54 -9.77
CA PRO A 51 9.82 -17.91 -10.08
C PRO A 51 9.21 -18.89 -9.07
N PHE A 52 9.97 -19.92 -8.66
CA PHE A 52 9.50 -20.91 -7.68
C PHE A 52 9.37 -20.31 -6.27
N MET A 53 10.30 -19.41 -5.89
CA MET A 53 10.20 -18.69 -4.61
C MET A 53 8.94 -17.81 -4.56
N LEU A 54 8.61 -17.12 -5.66
CA LEU A 54 7.42 -16.27 -5.76
C LEU A 54 6.14 -17.10 -5.75
N GLU A 55 6.11 -18.24 -6.44
CA GLU A 55 4.97 -19.16 -6.42
C GLU A 55 4.73 -19.70 -5.00
N ALA A 56 5.78 -20.21 -4.35
CA ALA A 56 5.70 -20.68 -2.97
C ALA A 56 5.24 -19.58 -1.99
N PHE A 57 5.70 -18.35 -2.20
CA PHE A 57 5.26 -17.20 -1.40
C PHE A 57 3.77 -16.93 -1.59
N LEU A 58 3.28 -16.84 -2.84
CA LEU A 58 1.86 -16.61 -3.15
C LEU A 58 0.96 -17.72 -2.61
N ASP A 59 1.40 -18.98 -2.71
CA ASP A 59 0.68 -20.14 -2.18
C ASP A 59 0.61 -20.14 -0.65
N SER A 60 1.65 -19.61 0.02
CA SER A 60 1.69 -19.50 1.48
C SER A 60 0.79 -18.39 2.03
N ASP A 61 0.45 -17.38 1.22
CA ASP A 61 -0.37 -16.25 1.63
C ASP A 61 -1.88 -16.61 1.61
N ARG A 62 -2.40 -16.88 2.81
CA ARG A 62 -3.83 -17.18 3.00
C ARG A 62 -4.74 -15.99 2.72
N ALA A 63 -4.29 -14.77 2.99
CA ALA A 63 -5.08 -13.57 2.74
C ALA A 63 -5.21 -13.35 1.23
N PHE A 64 -4.11 -13.50 0.50
CA PHE A 64 -4.11 -13.51 -0.96
C PHE A 64 -5.02 -14.61 -1.52
N SER A 65 -4.91 -15.84 -1.00
CA SER A 65 -5.74 -16.97 -1.43
C SER A 65 -7.25 -16.73 -1.25
N LYS A 66 -7.65 -16.05 -0.17
CA LYS A 66 -9.06 -15.66 0.05
C LYS A 66 -9.49 -14.56 -0.92
N ALA A 67 -8.71 -13.49 -1.03
CA ALA A 67 -9.00 -12.38 -1.96
C ALA A 67 -9.11 -12.86 -3.42
N ARG A 68 -8.29 -13.82 -3.84
CA ARG A 68 -8.37 -14.41 -5.18
C ARG A 68 -9.67 -15.18 -5.43
N LYS A 69 -10.23 -15.82 -4.40
CA LYS A 69 -11.51 -16.58 -4.48
C LYS A 69 -12.72 -15.67 -4.41
N GLU A 70 -12.67 -14.67 -3.55
CA GLU A 70 -13.76 -13.72 -3.31
C GLU A 70 -13.82 -12.61 -4.38
N GLY A 71 -12.79 -12.53 -5.23
CA GLY A 71 -12.58 -11.45 -6.18
C GLY A 71 -11.73 -10.36 -5.54
N VAL A 72 -10.67 -9.92 -6.21
CA VAL A 72 -9.87 -8.79 -5.74
C VAL A 72 -10.83 -7.61 -5.64
N PRO A 73 -11.01 -6.99 -4.46
CA PRO A 73 -11.90 -5.86 -4.31
C PRO A 73 -11.47 -4.80 -5.32
N GLU A 74 -12.40 -4.39 -6.18
CA GLU A 74 -12.16 -3.32 -7.14
C GLU A 74 -11.74 -2.08 -6.33
N VAL A 75 -10.47 -1.69 -6.45
CA VAL A 75 -9.98 -0.46 -5.84
C VAL A 75 -10.64 0.67 -6.61
N GLU A 76 -11.79 1.14 -6.11
CA GLU A 76 -12.48 2.29 -6.66
C GLU A 76 -11.47 3.46 -6.62
N PRO A 77 -10.99 3.98 -7.76
CA PRO A 77 -9.95 4.98 -7.75
C PRO A 77 -10.46 6.20 -7.01
N ASP A 78 -9.61 6.73 -6.13
CA ASP A 78 -9.80 7.91 -5.28
C ASP A 78 -10.79 8.91 -5.89
N ARG A 79 -12.07 8.76 -5.52
CA ARG A 79 -13.10 9.70 -5.95
C ARG A 79 -12.92 10.92 -5.06
N PRO A 80 -12.52 12.09 -5.60
CA PRO A 80 -12.48 13.30 -4.80
C PRO A 80 -13.89 13.53 -4.27
N ALA A 81 -14.00 13.63 -2.95
CA ALA A 81 -15.25 13.81 -2.24
C ALA A 81 -16.06 14.91 -2.94
N ARG A 82 -17.17 14.54 -3.58
CA ARG A 82 -18.15 15.49 -4.12
C ARG A 82 -18.84 16.17 -2.94
N ARG A 83 -18.16 17.12 -2.30
CA ARG A 83 -18.80 18.03 -1.35
C ARG A 83 -19.52 19.09 -2.17
N GLY A 84 -20.84 18.94 -2.19
CA GLY A 84 -21.75 19.61 -3.09
C GLY A 84 -21.61 21.13 -3.10
N ARG A 85 -21.71 21.67 -4.31
CA ARG A 85 -22.22 23.01 -4.56
C ARG A 85 -23.72 23.02 -4.24
N ALA A 86 -24.08 23.64 -3.14
CA ALA A 86 -25.42 24.18 -2.86
C ALA A 86 -25.20 25.44 -1.99
N SER A 87 -25.17 26.63 -2.58
CA SER A 87 -26.30 27.48 -2.97
C SER A 87 -26.58 28.54 -1.92
N ARG A 88 -26.31 29.78 -2.35
CA ARG A 88 -26.71 31.07 -1.79
C ARG A 88 -28.08 31.09 -1.08
N ALA A 89 -28.11 31.66 0.11
CA ALA A 89 -29.20 32.45 0.69
C ALA A 89 -28.50 33.45 1.63
N SER A 90 -28.32 34.74 1.33
CA SER A 90 -29.30 35.84 1.23
C SER A 90 -30.20 36.00 2.46
N GLY A 91 -29.76 36.89 3.37
CA GLY A 91 -30.58 37.93 4.00
C GLY A 91 -31.28 37.63 5.34
N SER A 92 -30.85 38.29 6.42
CA SER A 92 -31.57 39.42 7.04
C SER A 92 -30.95 39.85 8.38
N GLU A 93 -30.63 41.14 8.51
CA GLU A 93 -30.34 41.86 9.75
C GLU A 93 -31.48 41.79 10.77
N THR A 94 -31.14 41.75 12.07
CA THR A 94 -31.84 42.54 13.09
C THR A 94 -30.87 43.00 14.19
N LYS A 95 -31.11 44.24 14.61
CA LYS A 95 -30.34 45.23 15.37
C LYS A 95 -30.55 45.14 16.91
N ALA A 96 -29.67 45.85 17.64
CA ALA A 96 -29.75 46.39 19.02
C ALA A 96 -29.26 45.45 20.15
N GLU A 97 -28.10 45.70 20.78
CA GLU A 97 -27.77 46.73 21.80
C GLU A 97 -28.30 46.41 23.20
N ASP A 98 -27.38 46.06 24.10
CA ASP A 98 -27.25 46.41 25.54
C ASP A 98 -26.20 45.40 26.09
N GLY A 99 -25.01 45.74 26.56
CA GLY A 99 -24.64 46.76 27.51
C GLY A 99 -23.62 46.09 28.47
N ASN A 100 -22.65 46.86 28.96
CA ASN A 100 -21.77 46.55 30.10
C ASN A 100 -20.44 45.80 29.84
N GLU A 101 -19.43 46.55 29.38
CA GLU A 101 -18.07 46.49 29.97
C GLU A 101 -18.13 47.10 31.41
N PRO A 102 -17.21 46.82 32.36
CA PRO A 102 -15.78 46.67 32.08
C PRO A 102 -14.96 45.74 33.02
N SER A 103 -13.67 45.68 32.66
CA SER A 103 -12.52 45.65 33.56
C SER A 103 -11.89 44.32 33.96
N SER A 104 -10.66 44.18 33.46
CA SER A 104 -9.41 43.97 34.22
C SER A 104 -9.10 42.58 34.79
N SER A 105 -7.99 42.02 34.29
CA SER A 105 -6.74 41.72 35.02
C SER A 105 -6.10 40.46 34.43
N LEU A 106 -4.98 40.61 33.72
CA LEU A 106 -3.62 40.43 34.28
C LEU A 106 -3.44 39.03 34.89
N PHE A 107 -2.98 38.08 34.08
CA PHE A 107 -2.04 37.08 34.56
C PHE A 107 -0.99 36.80 33.48
N ALA A 108 0.20 37.33 33.72
CA ALA A 108 1.39 37.10 32.94
C ALA A 108 1.90 35.67 33.18
N SER A 109 2.31 35.00 32.10
CA SER A 109 3.11 33.78 32.15
C SER A 109 4.45 34.04 32.85
N PRO A 110 4.87 33.22 33.84
CA PRO A 110 6.28 33.13 34.19
C PRO A 110 6.98 32.14 33.25
N ALA A 111 8.05 32.63 32.62
CA ALA A 111 9.02 31.84 31.87
C ALA A 111 9.82 30.92 32.80
N SER A 112 10.11 29.71 32.31
CA SER A 112 10.99 28.72 32.94
C SER A 112 12.46 29.18 32.92
N PRO A 113 13.24 28.96 34.00
CA PRO A 113 14.69 28.99 33.92
C PRO A 113 15.25 27.57 33.96
N THR A 114 15.99 27.18 32.93
CA THR A 114 16.93 26.05 33.01
C THR A 114 18.13 26.40 32.14
N GLN A 115 19.21 26.84 32.78
CA GLN A 115 20.55 26.72 32.23
C GLN A 115 21.46 26.22 33.34
N GLU A 116 22.01 25.04 33.06
CA GLU A 116 23.11 24.41 33.76
C GLU A 116 24.42 25.07 33.30
N ASP A 117 25.34 25.27 34.24
CA ASP A 117 26.79 25.24 34.03
C ASP A 117 27.42 24.60 35.28
#